data_AF-A0A2G8KR94-F1
#
_entry.id   AF-A0A2G8KR94-F1
#
_cell.length_a   1.000
_cell.length_b   1.000
_cell.length_c   1.000
_cell.angle_alpha   90.00
_cell.angle_beta   90.00
_cell.angle_gamma   90.00
#
_symmetry.space_group_name_H-M   'P 1'
#
loop_
_entity.id
_entity.type
_entity.pdbx_description
1 polymer ?
#
loop_
_entity_poly.entity_id
_entity_poly.type
_entity_poly.pdbx_seq_one_letter_code
_entity_poly.pdbx_strand_id
1 'polypeptide(L)' 'MPVELKSSSDVIPAGSAIKTEKGRNAGKFRSQVGNSGLALLRVAYGRGELLHVVLPNGARCEMVAHIPSWWPIDLLQ' A
#
# COMPACT_ATOMS: atom_id res chain seq x y z
N MET A 1 -3.29 3.99 6.14
CA MET A 1 -4.22 3.50 5.09
C MET A 1 -4.09 1.99 5.04
N PRO A 2 -5.21 1.25 5.16
CA PRO A 2 -5.21 -0.19 4.91
C PRO A 2 -4.78 -0.50 3.48
N VAL A 3 -4.01 -1.57 3.34
CA VAL A 3 -3.62 -2.12 2.04
C VAL A 3 -3.86 -3.62 2.03
N GLU A 4 -4.24 -4.12 0.87
CA GLU A 4 -4.40 -5.54 0.59
C GLU A 4 -3.31 -5.96 -0.39
N LEU A 5 -2.50 -6.93 0.00
CA LEU A 5 -1.42 -7.49 -0.80
C LEU A 5 -1.97 -8.60 -1.69
N LYS A 6 -1.59 -8.59 -2.97
CA LYS A 6 -1.95 -9.67 -3.90
C LYS A 6 -1.12 -10.94 -3.68
N SER A 7 0.06 -10.83 -3.09
CA SER A 7 0.91 -11.96 -2.70
C SER A 7 1.55 -11.70 -1.33
N SER A 8 1.43 -12.66 -0.41
CA SER A 8 1.89 -12.56 0.98
C SER A 8 3.09 -13.42 1.33
N SER A 9 3.70 -14.05 0.32
CA SER A 9 4.83 -14.96 0.54
C SER A 9 6.04 -14.25 1.15
N ASP A 10 6.16 -12.94 0.94
CA ASP A 10 7.31 -12.14 1.38
C ASP A 10 6.94 -11.13 2.47
N VAL A 11 7.77 -11.08 3.50
CA VAL A 11 7.70 -10.04 4.54
C VAL A 11 8.23 -8.73 3.96
N ILE A 12 7.37 -7.73 3.84
CA ILE A 12 7.79 -6.40 3.40
C ILE A 12 8.42 -5.65 4.58
N PRO A 13 9.68 -5.18 4.46
CA PRO A 13 10.30 -4.39 5.52
C PRO A 13 9.54 -3.08 5.79
N ALA A 14 9.38 -2.73 7.07
CA ALA A 14 8.79 -1.46 7.47
C ALA A 14 9.61 -0.29 6.89
N GLY A 15 8.91 0.72 6.37
CA GLY A 15 9.53 1.89 5.73
C GLY A 15 9.82 1.74 4.24
N SER A 16 9.61 0.55 3.65
CA SER A 16 9.77 0.32 2.21
C SER A 16 8.95 1.30 1.39
N ALA A 17 9.55 1.86 0.34
CA ALA A 17 8.89 2.84 -0.52
C ALA A 17 7.81 2.16 -1.37
N ILE A 18 6.59 2.66 -1.28
CA ILE A 18 5.47 2.23 -2.10
C ILE A 18 5.42 3.13 -3.33
N LYS A 19 5.28 2.53 -4.51
CA LYS A 19 5.24 3.23 -5.79
C LYS A 19 3.96 2.94 -6.57
N THR A 20 3.50 3.93 -7.33
CA THR A 20 2.48 3.74 -8.38
C THR A 20 3.08 2.94 -9.53
N GLU A 21 2.27 2.39 -10.43
CA GLU A 21 2.78 1.75 -11.67
C GLU A 21 3.77 2.61 -12.46
N LYS A 22 3.53 3.93 -12.52
CA LYS A 22 4.40 4.91 -13.19
C LYS A 22 5.68 5.23 -12.41
N GLY A 23 5.99 4.50 -11.34
CA GLY A 23 7.19 4.68 -10.52
C GLY A 23 7.15 5.86 -9.54
N ARG A 24 6.07 6.64 -9.48
CA ARG A 24 5.94 7.75 -8.52
C ARG A 24 5.83 7.22 -7.09
N ASN A 25 6.45 7.93 -6.14
CA ASN A 25 6.35 7.59 -4.72
C ASN A 25 4.93 7.88 -4.19
N ALA A 26 4.27 6.83 -3.72
CA ALA A 26 2.94 6.88 -3.12
C ALA A 26 2.98 6.97 -1.60
N GLY A 27 4.08 6.53 -0.97
CA GLY A 27 4.30 6.59 0.46
C GLY A 27 5.20 5.45 0.98
N LYS A 28 4.96 5.00 2.21
CA LYS A 28 5.80 4.00 2.91
C LYS A 28 4.97 2.89 3.53
N PHE A 29 5.44 1.66 3.36
CA PHE A 29 4.88 0.48 4.00
C PHE A 29 5.15 0.49 5.52
N ARG A 30 4.25 -0.09 6.32
CA ARG A 30 4.40 -0.15 7.79
C ARG A 30 4.46 -1.58 8.31
N SER A 31 3.40 -2.36 8.10
CA SER A 31 3.29 -3.72 8.62
C SER A 31 2.24 -4.52 7.87
N GLN A 32 2.30 -5.85 7.98
CA GLN A 32 1.27 -6.77 7.48
C GLN A 32 1.06 -7.97 8.41
N VAL A 33 -0.09 -8.60 8.25
CA VAL A 33 -0.42 -9.94 8.71
C VAL A 33 -1.12 -10.66 7.56
N GLY A 34 -0.50 -11.72 7.03
CA GLY A 34 -0.97 -12.37 5.81
C GLY A 34 -1.03 -11.39 4.64
N ASN A 35 -2.20 -11.30 3.98
CA ASN A 35 -2.43 -10.38 2.85
C ASN A 35 -2.88 -8.98 3.28
N SER A 36 -3.10 -8.74 4.57
CA SER A 36 -3.63 -7.47 5.06
C SER A 36 -2.51 -6.65 5.67
N GLY A 37 -2.39 -5.38 5.28
CA GLY A 37 -1.33 -4.49 5.74
C GLY A 37 -1.77 -3.07 6.02
N LEU A 38 -0.82 -2.31 6.56
CA LEU A 38 -0.93 -0.89 6.81
C LEU A 38 0.21 -0.15 6.11
N ALA A 39 -0.14 1.00 5.54
CA ALA A 39 0.80 1.87 4.88
C ALA A 39 0.50 3.35 5.19
N LEU A 40 1.56 4.15 5.24
CA LEU A 40 1.47 5.61 5.19
C LEU A 40 1.43 6.03 3.73
N LEU A 41 0.26 6.41 3.24
CA LEU A 41 0.02 6.75 1.84
C LEU A 41 -0.75 8.06 1.75
N ARG A 42 -0.62 8.76 0.62
CA ARG A 42 -1.51 9.88 0.30
C ARG A 42 -2.91 9.36 0.02
N VAL A 43 -3.93 10.04 0.55
CA VAL A 43 -5.34 9.66 0.43
C VAL A 43 -5.79 9.50 -1.03
N ALA A 44 -5.23 10.30 -1.94
CA ALA A 44 -5.48 10.20 -3.39
C ALA A 44 -5.27 8.78 -3.97
N TYR A 45 -4.38 7.98 -3.37
CA TYR A 45 -4.07 6.61 -3.81
C TYR A 45 -4.97 5.55 -3.16
N GLY A 46 -5.89 5.92 -2.26
CA GLY A 46 -6.79 5.00 -1.55
C GLY A 46 -8.02 4.53 -2.33
N ARG A 47 -8.17 5.00 -3.57
CA ARG A 47 -9.33 4.70 -4.43
C ARG A 47 -9.12 3.45 -5.30
N GLY A 48 -8.36 2.48 -4.80
CA GLY A 48 -8.11 1.23 -5.51
C GLY A 48 -7.01 1.28 -6.58
N GLU A 49 -6.13 2.29 -6.56
CA GLU A 49 -4.98 2.33 -7.48
C GLU A 49 -4.00 1.17 -7.19
N LEU A 50 -3.45 0.56 -8.24
CA LEU A 50 -2.47 -0.50 -8.09
C LEU A 50 -1.10 0.07 -7.68
N LEU A 51 -0.64 -0.36 -6.52
CA LEU A 51 0.63 0.05 -5.93
C LEU A 51 1.56 -1.15 -5.83
N HIS A 52 2.85 -0.88 -5.70
CA HIS A 52 3.83 -1.94 -5.48
C HIS A 52 4.99 -1.51 -4.59
N VAL A 53 5.64 -2.51 -4.00
CA VAL A 53 6.94 -2.40 -3.33
C VAL A 53 7.92 -3.32 -4.05
N VAL A 54 9.15 -2.86 -4.22
CA VAL A 54 10.27 -3.70 -4.65
C VAL A 54 11.01 -4.15 -3.40
N LEU A 55 11.09 -5.45 -3.22
CA LEU A 55 11.73 -6.11 -2.08
C LEU A 55 13.26 -6.12 -2.25
N PRO A 56 14.03 -6.35 -1.16
CA PRO A 56 15.49 -6.44 -1.24
C PRO A 56 16.01 -7.52 -2.20
N ASN A 57 15.24 -8.59 -2.41
CA ASN A 57 15.53 -9.66 -3.37
C ASN A 57 15.16 -9.30 -4.83
N GLY A 58 14.70 -8.08 -5.09
CA GLY A 58 14.23 -7.62 -6.40
C GLY A 58 12.81 -8.04 -6.76
N ALA A 59 12.15 -8.85 -5.94
CA ALA A 59 10.77 -9.25 -6.19
C ALA A 59 9.82 -8.05 -6.04
N ARG A 60 8.77 -8.04 -6.87
CA ARG A 60 7.72 -7.02 -6.84
C ARG A 60 6.51 -7.57 -6.12
N CYS A 61 6.13 -6.93 -5.01
CA CYS A 61 4.88 -7.22 -4.32
C CYS A 61 3.85 -6.15 -4.69
N GLU A 62 2.70 -6.59 -5.21
CA GLU A 62 1.59 -5.72 -5.57
C GLU A 62 0.59 -5.59 -4.43
N MET A 63 -0.01 -4.40 -4.31
CA MET A 63 -1.03 -4.13 -3.30
C MET A 63 -2.02 -3.08 -3.77
N VAL A 64 -3.20 -3.08 -3.17
CA VAL A 64 -4.26 -2.10 -3.38
C VAL A 64 -4.56 -1.42 -2.06
N ALA A 65 -4.70 -0.10 -2.06
CA ALA A 65 -5.09 0.63 -0.87
C ALA A 65 -6.59 0.88 -0.83
N HIS A 66 -7.17 0.79 0.36
CA HIS A 66 -8.60 0.95 0.59
C HIS A 66 -8.88 2.08 1.57
N ILE A 67 -9.90 2.88 1.29
CA ILE A 67 -10.45 3.85 2.24
C ILE A 67 -11.44 3.12 3.15
N PRO A 68 -11.23 3.09 4.48
CA PRO A 68 -12.19 2.48 5.40
C PRO A 68 -13.56 3.16 5.33
N SER A 69 -14.63 2.37 5.31
CA SER A 69 -16.01 2.87 5.27
C SER A 69 -16.42 3.72 6.48
N TRP A 70 -15.71 3.58 7.60
CA TRP A 70 -15.94 4.33 8.83
C TRP A 70 -15.15 5.65 8.91
N TRP A 71 -14.35 5.99 7.89
CA TRP A 71 -13.69 7.29 7.83
C TRP A 71 -14.70 8.39 7.50
N PRO A 72 -14.57 9.59 8.10
CA PRO A 72 -15.41 10.73 7.75
C PRO A 72 -15.19 11.10 6.28
N ILE A 73 -16.27 11.03 5.50
CA ILE A 73 -16.24 11.17 4.04
C ILE A 73 -15.88 12.60 3.60
N ASP A 74 -16.19 13.59 4.44
CA ASP A 74 -15.97 15.02 4.15
C ASP A 74 -14.49 15.40 4.02
N LEU A 75 -13.56 14.55 4.47
CA LEU A 75 -12.11 14.76 4.35
C LEU A 75 -11.51 14.20 3.04
N LEU A 76 -12.32 13.62 2.15
CA LEU A 76 -11.86 12.88 0.96
C LEU A 76 -12.14 13.58 -0.38
N GLN A 77 -12.59 14.83 -0.34
CA GLN A 77 -12.88 15.66 -1.54
C GLN A 77 -11.60 16.14 -2.23
#